data_AF-A0A357VR01-F1
#
_entry.id   AF-A0A357VR01-F1
#
_cell.length_a   1.000
_cell.length_b   1.000
_cell.length_c   1.000
_cell.angle_alpha   90.00
_cell.angle_beta   90.00
_cell.angle_gamma   90.00
#
_symmetry.space_group_name_H-M   'P 1'
#
loop_
_entity.id
_entity.type
_entity.pdbx_description
1 polymer ?
#
loop_
_entity_poly.entity_id
_entity_poly.type
_entity_poly.pdbx_seq_one_letter_code
_entity_poly.pdbx_strand_id
1 'polypeptide(L)'
;MIKVMTFLLLISLSWFLIVFSVYLKINSYGYTLEGNLKDFYIENASLMRVKPFIEDDQIEEAELNGYKIYKKDDEIIIKKVIE
;
A
#
# COMPACT_ATOMS: atom_id res chain seq x y z
N MET A 1 -49.22 15.14 -3.27
CA MET A 1 -48.17 15.32 -2.24
C MET A 1 -47.55 14.01 -1.78
N ILE A 2 -48.30 13.06 -1.20
CA ILE A 2 -47.74 11.79 -0.69
C ILE A 2 -46.90 11.01 -1.72
N LYS A 3 -47.43 10.80 -2.95
CA LYS A 3 -46.70 10.08 -4.02
C LYS A 3 -45.35 10.72 -4.39
N VAL A 4 -45.29 12.05 -4.43
CA VAL A 4 -44.08 12.80 -4.76
C VAL A 4 -43.06 12.69 -3.62
N MET A 5 -43.54 12.75 -2.38
CA MET A 5 -42.71 12.61 -1.18
C MET A 5 -42.09 11.21 -1.09
N THR A 6 -42.88 10.16 -1.35
CA THR A 6 -42.38 8.77 -1.37
C THR A 6 -41.36 8.55 -2.48
N PHE A 7 -41.58 9.14 -3.66
CA PHE A 7 -40.63 9.06 -4.78
C PHE A 7 -39.29 9.74 -4.46
N LEU A 8 -39.32 10.94 -3.90
CA LEU A 8 -38.11 11.65 -3.47
C LEU A 8 -37.36 10.90 -2.37
N LEU A 9 -38.08 10.27 -1.44
CA LEU A 9 -37.51 9.51 -0.35
C LEU A 9 -36.80 8.24 -0.86
N LEU A 10 -37.38 7.54 -1.84
CA LEU A 10 -36.75 6.40 -2.51
C LEU A 10 -35.48 6.82 -3.25
N ILE A 11 -35.50 7.93 -3.99
CA ILE A 11 -34.32 8.44 -4.69
C ILE A 11 -33.20 8.80 -3.71
N SER A 12 -33.53 9.51 -2.63
CA SER A 12 -32.59 9.88 -1.58
C SER A 12 -31.95 8.65 -0.95
N LEU A 13 -32.77 7.63 -0.63
CA LEU A 13 -32.28 6.39 -0.05
C LEU A 13 -31.38 5.61 -1.02
N SER A 14 -31.78 5.49 -2.30
CA SER A 14 -30.95 4.84 -3.30
C SER A 14 -29.61 5.54 -3.49
N TRP A 15 -29.60 6.87 -3.53
CA TRP A 15 -28.36 7.64 -3.63
C TRP A 15 -27.45 7.43 -2.42
N PHE A 16 -28.03 7.51 -1.21
CA PHE A 16 -27.30 7.24 0.03
C PHE A 16 -26.66 5.85 0.02
N LEU A 17 -27.40 4.81 -0.36
CA LEU A 17 -26.89 3.43 -0.40
C LEU A 17 -25.74 3.26 -1.39
N ILE A 18 -25.79 3.92 -2.55
CA ILE A 18 -24.70 3.89 -3.54
C ILE A 18 -23.44 4.53 -2.96
N VAL A 19 -23.56 5.76 -2.44
CA VAL A 19 -22.42 6.51 -1.87
C VAL A 19 -21.83 5.76 -0.67
N PHE A 20 -22.68 5.25 0.22
CA PHE A 20 -22.25 4.50 1.39
C PHE A 20 -21.54 3.19 1.03
N SER A 21 -22.00 2.48 0.00
CA SER A 21 -21.35 1.26 -0.48
C SER A 21 -19.97 1.54 -1.07
N VAL A 22 -19.82 2.64 -1.82
CA VAL A 22 -18.51 3.08 -2.33
C VAL A 22 -17.58 3.47 -1.19
N TYR A 23 -18.09 4.21 -0.20
CA TYR A 23 -17.32 4.58 1.00
C TYR A 23 -16.80 3.35 1.75
N LEU A 24 -17.65 2.36 2.03
CA LEU A 24 -17.25 1.13 2.70
C LEU A 24 -16.18 0.37 1.92
N LYS A 25 -16.33 0.30 0.59
CA LYS A 25 -15.35 -0.34 -0.29
C LYS A 25 -14.01 0.38 -0.20
N ILE A 26 -13.98 1.69 -0.37
CA ILE A 26 -12.74 2.48 -0.26
C ILE A 26 -12.13 2.33 1.14
N ASN A 27 -12.93 2.35 2.20
CA ASN A 27 -12.42 2.21 3.55
C ASN A 27 -11.82 0.81 3.80
N SER A 28 -12.44 -0.26 3.29
CA SER A 28 -11.88 -1.62 3.44
C SER A 28 -10.59 -1.81 2.62
N TYR A 29 -10.53 -1.26 1.41
CA TYR A 29 -9.30 -1.25 0.60
C TYR A 29 -8.22 -0.36 1.23
N GLY A 30 -8.60 0.81 1.76
CA GLY A 30 -7.72 1.72 2.46
C GLY A 30 -7.09 1.07 3.69
N TYR A 31 -7.89 0.39 4.51
CA TYR A 31 -7.40 -0.32 5.71
C TYR A 31 -6.42 -1.46 5.37
N THR A 32 -6.65 -2.16 4.25
CA THR A 32 -5.75 -3.23 3.79
C THR A 32 -4.48 -2.69 3.12
N LEU A 33 -4.56 -1.56 2.41
CA LEU A 33 -3.40 -0.87 1.85
C LEU A 33 -2.56 -0.16 2.90
N GLU A 34 -3.18 0.43 3.93
CA GLU A 34 -2.51 1.19 4.98
C GLU A 34 -1.74 0.26 5.94
N GLY A 35 -2.28 -0.92 6.24
CA GLY A 35 -1.52 -1.99 6.92
C GLY A 35 -0.32 -2.47 6.10
N ASN A 36 -0.55 -2.81 4.83
CA ASN A 36 0.50 -3.34 3.95
C ASN A 36 1.61 -2.31 3.66
N LEU A 37 1.26 -1.04 3.40
CA LEU A 37 2.23 0.02 3.14
C LEU A 37 3.04 0.37 4.39
N LYS A 38 2.41 0.43 5.56
CA LYS A 38 3.13 0.71 6.80
C LYS A 38 4.11 -0.40 7.15
N ASP A 39 3.67 -1.65 7.03
CA ASP A 39 4.52 -2.82 7.30
C ASP A 39 5.63 -2.92 6.25
N PHE A 40 5.32 -2.72 4.96
CA PHE A 40 6.32 -2.63 3.89
C PHE A 40 7.32 -1.50 4.11
N TYR A 41 6.87 -0.32 4.53
CA TYR A 41 7.76 0.82 4.79
C TYR A 41 8.65 0.58 6.01
N ILE A 42 8.13 -0.05 7.06
CA ILE A 42 8.92 -0.42 8.25
C ILE A 42 9.95 -1.49 7.89
N GLU A 43 9.56 -2.52 7.13
CA GLU A 43 10.48 -3.58 6.69
C GLU A 43 11.57 -3.04 5.75
N ASN A 44 11.19 -2.18 4.79
CA ASN A 44 12.10 -1.68 3.75
C ASN A 44 12.81 -0.37 4.10
N ALA A 45 12.50 0.30 5.21
CA ALA A 45 13.18 1.53 5.62
C ALA A 45 14.70 1.32 5.79
N SER A 46 15.10 0.16 6.34
CA SER A 46 16.51 -0.22 6.49
C SER A 46 17.20 -0.40 5.13
N LEU A 47 16.51 -1.01 4.17
CA LEU A 47 17.02 -1.24 2.81
C LEU A 47 17.16 0.08 2.03
N MET A 48 16.19 0.99 2.17
CA MET A 48 16.26 2.33 1.58
C MET A 48 17.43 3.17 2.11
N ARG A 49 17.83 2.95 3.38
CA ARG A 49 19.02 3.61 3.93
C ARG A 49 20.32 3.06 3.36
N VAL A 50 20.37 1.76 3.04
CA VAL A 50 21.59 1.11 2.51
C VAL A 50 21.74 1.24 1.00
N LYS A 51 20.63 1.43 0.28
CA LYS A 51 20.61 1.66 -1.17
C LYS A 51 21.69 2.63 -1.69
N PRO A 52 21.86 3.86 -1.15
CA PRO A 52 22.86 4.80 -1.68
C PRO A 52 24.31 4.29 -1.53
N PHE A 53 24.61 3.53 -0.48
CA PHE A 53 25.95 2.96 -0.26
C PHE A 53 26.27 1.82 -1.24
N ILE A 54 25.23 1.14 -1.75
CA ILE A 54 25.37 0.11 -2.79
C ILE A 54 25.44 0.76 -4.18
N GLU A 55 24.72 1.87 -4.41
CA GLU A 55 24.85 2.65 -5.66
C GLU A 55 26.27 3.21 -5.85
N ASP A 56 26.85 3.74 -4.77
CA ASP A 56 28.20 4.32 -4.73
C ASP A 56 29.34 3.27 -4.66
N ASP A 57 29.02 1.98 -4.83
CA ASP A 57 29.97 0.86 -4.74
C ASP A 57 30.78 0.80 -3.42
N GLN A 58 30.26 1.41 -2.34
CA GLN A 58 30.89 1.37 -1.02
C GLN A 58 30.65 0.03 -0.31
N ILE A 59 29.59 -0.68 -0.70
CA ILE A 59 29.17 -1.97 -0.16
C ILE A 59 28.74 -2.88 -1.32
N GLU A 60 29.32 -4.08 -1.43
CA GLU A 60 28.96 -5.06 -2.47
C GLU A 60 27.62 -5.75 -2.17
N GLU A 61 27.38 -6.11 -0.90
CA GLU A 61 26.14 -6.75 -0.45
C GLU A 61 25.79 -6.37 0.99
N ALA A 62 24.50 -6.29 1.28
CA ALA A 62 23.99 -6.14 2.65
C ALA A 62 22.77 -7.02 2.88
N GLU A 63 22.68 -7.60 4.07
CA GLU A 63 21.52 -8.36 4.54
C GLU A 63 20.88 -7.64 5.72
N LEU A 64 19.62 -7.26 5.59
CA LEU A 64 18.87 -6.49 6.58
C LEU A 64 17.42 -6.96 6.63
N ASN A 65 16.89 -7.16 7.83
CA ASN A 65 15.50 -7.53 8.07
C ASN A 65 15.02 -8.76 7.25
N GLY A 66 15.91 -9.73 6.99
CA GLY A 66 15.58 -10.91 6.18
C GLY A 66 15.54 -10.67 4.67
N TYR A 67 16.06 -9.53 4.20
CA TYR A 67 16.23 -9.22 2.80
C TYR A 67 17.71 -8.97 2.48
N LYS A 68 18.16 -9.45 1.33
CA LYS A 68 19.49 -9.23 0.78
C LYS A 68 19.40 -8.23 -0.36
N ILE A 69 20.21 -7.18 -0.29
CA ILE A 69 20.36 -6.14 -1.31
C ILE A 69 21.80 -6.20 -1.86
N TYR A 70 21.94 -6.18 -3.18
CA TYR A 70 23.24 -6.25 -3.87
C TYR A 70 23.13 -5.63 -5.26
N LYS A 71 24.26 -5.16 -5.80
CA LYS A 71 24.35 -4.62 -7.16
C LYS A 71 24.78 -5.72 -8.13
N LYS A 72 24.12 -5.82 -9.27
CA LYS A 72 24.48 -6.73 -10.36
C LYS A 72 24.19 -6.05 -11.69
N ASP A 73 25.19 -5.97 -12.57
CA ASP A 73 25.03 -5.41 -13.92
C ASP A 73 24.40 -4.01 -13.92
N ASP A 74 24.86 -3.12 -13.01
CA ASP A 74 24.31 -1.78 -12.73
C ASP A 74 22.87 -1.70 -12.18
N GLU A 75 22.24 -2.84 -11.90
CA GLU A 75 20.93 -2.91 -11.25
C GLU A 75 21.03 -3.29 -9.77
N ILE A 76 20.20 -2.67 -8.93
CA ILE A 76 20.08 -3.03 -7.51
C ILE A 76 19.00 -4.08 -7.36
N ILE A 77 19.38 -5.25 -6.85
CA ILE A 77 18.46 -6.36 -6.63
C ILE A 77 18.18 -6.51 -5.15
N ILE A 78 16.89 -6.55 -4.77
CA ILE A 78 16.43 -6.84 -3.42
C ILE A 78 15.75 -8.22 -3.43
N LYS A 79 16.25 -9.18 -2.65
CA LYS A 79 15.69 -10.53 -2.51
C LYS A 79 15.35 -10.81 -1.05
N LYS A 80 14.18 -11.40 -0.79
CA LYS A 80 13.84 -11.94 0.54
C LYS A 80 14.64 -13.24 0.75
N VAL A 81 15.31 -13.34 1.90
CA VAL A 81 16.15 -14.48 2.32
C VAL A 81 15.40 -15.38 3.31
N ILE A 82 14.46 -14.81 4.07
CA ILE A 82 13.69 -15.54 5.09
C ILE A 82 12.25 -15.77 4.59
N GLU A 83 11.84 -17.03 4.54
CA GLU A 83 10.49 -17.47 4.14
C GLU A 83 9.44 -17.06 5.18
#